data_AF-A0A4Q5QHU1-F1
#
_entry.id   AF-A0A4Q5QHU1-F1
#
_cell.length_a   1.000
_cell.length_b   1.000
_cell.length_c   1.000
_cell.angle_alpha   90.00
_cell.angle_beta   90.00
_cell.angle_gamma   90.00
#
_symmetry.space_group_name_H-M   'P 1'
#
loop_
_entity.id
_entity.type
_entity.pdbx_description
1 polymer ?
#
loop_
_entity_poly.entity_id
_entity_poly.type
_entity_poly.pdbx_seq_one_letter_code
_entity_poly.pdbx_strand_id
1 'polypeptide(L)' 'MGLENDIKPASREEIFFIRDKAPRGMWKLIEIRTGRTRAQVLYQIKQMPDAQDLVIIQAAREILKAVTGEVFDENKTC' A
#
# COMPACT_ATOMS: atom_id res chain seq x y z
N MET A 1 15.44 17.81 -5.99
CA MET A 1 15.83 16.48 -6.49
C MET A 1 14.55 15.72 -6.74
N GLY A 2 14.10 15.70 -8.00
CA GLY A 2 12.90 14.99 -8.40
C GLY A 2 13.21 13.50 -8.51
N LEU A 3 12.79 12.73 -7.50
CA LEU A 3 12.52 11.32 -7.70
C LEU A 3 11.10 11.27 -8.28
N GLU A 4 11.00 11.36 -9.60
CA GLU A 4 9.86 10.81 -10.33
C GLU A 4 9.91 9.29 -10.12
N ASN A 5 9.57 8.84 -8.91
CA ASN A 5 9.19 7.47 -8.69
C ASN A 5 7.89 7.31 -9.47
N ASP A 6 7.97 6.76 -10.68
CA ASP A 6 6.79 6.28 -11.38
C ASP A 6 6.04 5.37 -10.43
N ILE A 7 4.98 5.89 -9.81
CA ILE A 7 4.24 5.15 -8.82
C ILE A 7 3.51 4.05 -9.57
N LYS A 8 4.01 2.82 -9.43
CA LYS A 8 3.44 1.69 -10.14
C LYS A 8 2.17 1.20 -9.44
N PRO A 9 1.16 0.76 -10.20
CA PRO A 9 0.07 -0.02 -9.63
C PRO A 9 0.63 -1.26 -8.93
N ALA A 10 -0.02 -1.67 -7.85
CA ALA A 10 0.27 -2.93 -7.18
C ALA A 10 -0.41 -4.09 -7.89
N SER A 11 0.25 -5.24 -7.97
CA SER A 11 -0.42 -6.48 -8.37
C SER A 11 -1.47 -6.89 -7.33
N ARG A 12 -2.35 -7.83 -7.68
CA ARG A 12 -3.34 -8.35 -6.74
C ARG A 12 -2.67 -9.06 -5.56
N GLU A 13 -1.60 -9.80 -5.84
CA GLU A 13 -0.77 -10.52 -4.88
C GLU A 13 -0.12 -9.54 -3.89
N GLU A 14 0.39 -8.41 -4.39
CA GLU A 14 0.97 -7.37 -3.55
C GLU A 14 -0.08 -6.75 -2.62
N ILE A 15 -1.29 -6.46 -3.12
CA ILE A 15 -2.37 -5.91 -2.30
C ILE A 15 -2.72 -6.89 -1.17
N PHE A 16 -2.79 -8.19 -1.46
CA PHE A 16 -3.01 -9.20 -0.42
C PHE A 16 -1.85 -9.28 0.56
N PHE A 17 -0.61 -9.24 0.09
CA PHE A 17 0.56 -9.21 0.95
C PHE A 17 0.51 -8.02 1.93
N ILE A 18 0.23 -6.82 1.42
CA ILE A 18 0.10 -5.61 2.24
C ILE A 18 -1.01 -5.81 3.27
N ARG A 19 -2.17 -6.31 2.86
CA ARG A 19 -3.31 -6.53 3.76
C ARG A 19 -2.99 -7.51 4.88
N ASP A 20 -2.31 -8.60 4.56
CA ASP A 20 -2.07 -9.69 5.49
C ASP A 20 -0.91 -9.37 6.45
N LYS A 21 0.06 -8.55 6.01
CA LYS A 21 1.20 -8.10 6.81
C LYS A 21 0.93 -6.79 7.57
N ALA A 22 -0.09 -6.02 7.20
CA ALA A 22 -0.37 -4.73 7.82
C ALA A 22 -0.86 -4.86 9.28
N PRO A 23 -0.15 -4.26 10.26
CA PRO A 23 -0.66 -4.17 11.61
C PRO A 23 -1.88 -3.23 11.69
N ARG A 24 -2.75 -3.44 12.68
CA ARG A 24 -4.05 -2.72 12.79
C ARG A 24 -3.93 -1.20 12.72
N GLY A 25 -2.87 -0.62 13.28
CA GLY A 25 -2.64 0.84 13.31
C GLY A 25 -2.10 1.42 12.00
N MET A 26 -1.62 0.58 11.08
CA MET A 26 -1.00 1.03 9.82
C MET A 26 -1.96 1.84 8.95
N TRP A 27 -3.23 1.45 8.90
CA TRP A 27 -4.25 2.16 8.11
C TRP A 27 -4.37 3.63 8.52
N LYS A 28 -4.24 3.90 9.83
CA LYS A 28 -4.33 5.28 10.34
C LYS A 28 -3.13 6.12 9.91
N LEU A 29 -1.95 5.51 9.81
CA LEU A 29 -0.75 6.19 9.32
C LEU A 29 -0.89 6.54 7.83
N ILE A 30 -1.48 5.64 7.03
CA ILE A 30 -1.77 5.91 5.62
C ILE A 30 -2.77 7.07 5.48
N GLU A 31 -3.84 7.10 6.27
CA GLU A 31 -4.79 8.22 6.30
C GLU A 31 -4.07 9.56 6.54
N ILE A 32 -3.23 9.61 7.58
CA ILE A 32 -2.48 10.83 7.94
C ILE A 32 -1.53 11.24 6.82
N ARG A 33 -0.80 10.28 6.24
CA ARG A 33 0.20 10.54 5.19
C ARG A 33 -0.39 11.03 3.88
N THR A 34 -1.59 10.57 3.55
CA THR A 34 -2.26 10.82 2.26
C THR A 34 -3.37 11.85 2.33
N GLY A 35 -3.82 12.22 3.54
CA GLY A 35 -4.99 13.08 3.74
C GLY A 35 -6.32 12.40 3.36
N ARG A 36 -6.30 11.09 3.11
CA ARG A 36 -7.47 10.31 2.69
C ARG A 36 -8.25 9.83 3.91
N THR A 37 -9.55 9.62 3.71
CA THR A 37 -10.40 9.05 4.75
C THR A 37 -10.12 7.55 4.92
N ARG A 38 -10.43 7.04 6.11
CA ARG A 38 -10.35 5.59 6.40
C ARG A 38 -11.09 4.74 5.38
N ALA A 39 -12.27 5.18 4.95
CA ALA A 39 -13.08 4.46 3.97
C ALA A 39 -12.37 4.36 2.62
N GLN A 40 -11.77 5.46 2.15
CA GLN A 40 -11.00 5.47 0.90
C GLN A 40 -9.78 4.54 0.98
N VAL A 41 -9.01 4.60 2.07
CA VAL A 41 -7.83 3.73 2.26
C VAL A 41 -8.24 2.25 2.28
N LEU A 42 -9.26 1.89 3.06
CA LEU A 42 -9.71 0.51 3.15
C LEU A 42 -10.34 0.01 1.84
N TYR A 43 -11.07 0.86 1.12
CA TYR A 43 -11.66 0.51 -0.16
C TYR A 43 -10.59 0.15 -1.19
N GLN A 44 -9.57 0.99 -1.29
CA GLN A 44 -8.43 0.79 -2.20
C GLN A 44 -7.67 -0.51 -1.93
N ILE A 45 -7.46 -0.85 -0.66
CA ILE A 45 -6.64 -2.01 -0.28
C ILE A 45 -7.47 -3.30 -0.17
N LYS A 46 -8.79 -3.21 0.03
CA LYS A 46 -9.64 -4.40 0.21
C LYS A 46 -10.51 -4.77 -0.97
N GLN A 47 -10.90 -3.83 -1.83
CA GLN A 47 -12.00 -4.05 -2.77
C GLN A 47 -11.68 -3.77 -4.25
N MET A 48 -10.64 -3.00 -4.58
CA MET A 48 -10.39 -2.61 -5.97
C MET A 48 -8.92 -2.75 -6.39
N PRO A 49 -8.52 -3.91 -6.96
CA PRO A 49 -7.23 -4.01 -7.65
C PRO A 49 -7.19 -3.22 -8.97
N ASP A 50 -8.36 -2.88 -9.56
CA ASP A 50 -8.43 -2.31 -10.91
C ASP A 50 -8.49 -0.77 -10.95
N ALA A 51 -8.85 -0.11 -9.84
CA ALA A 51 -8.97 1.35 -9.74
C ALA A 51 -8.17 1.89 -8.56
N GLN A 52 -6.85 1.86 -8.73
CA GLN A 52 -5.88 2.15 -7.67
C GLN A 52 -5.60 3.64 -7.51
N ASP A 53 -5.73 4.15 -6.28
CA ASP A 53 -5.11 5.41 -5.87
C ASP A 53 -3.63 5.13 -5.57
N LEU A 54 -2.79 5.44 -6.54
CA LEU A 54 -1.35 5.23 -6.49
C LEU A 54 -0.69 5.87 -5.26
N VAL A 55 -1.22 6.99 -4.77
CA VAL A 55 -0.71 7.66 -3.56
C VAL A 55 -0.96 6.81 -2.32
N ILE A 56 -2.13 6.17 -2.22
CA ILE A 56 -2.44 5.23 -1.13
C ILE A 56 -1.55 3.99 -1.21
N ILE A 57 -1.36 3.43 -2.41
CA ILE A 57 -0.53 2.23 -2.60
C ILE A 57 0.93 2.51 -2.24
N GLN A 58 1.49 3.62 -2.71
CA GLN A 58 2.85 4.02 -2.36
C GLN A 58 3.01 4.24 -0.86
N ALA A 59 2.07 4.96 -0.24
CA ALA A 59 2.10 5.17 1.21
C ALA A 59 1.98 3.83 1.98
N ALA A 60 1.17 2.90 1.50
CA ALA A 60 1.05 1.58 2.11
C ALA A 60 2.36 0.79 2.02
N ARG A 61 3.05 0.78 0.87
CA ARG A 61 4.37 0.15 0.70
C ARG A 61 5.40 0.75 1.67
N GLU A 62 5.53 2.07 1.67
CA GLU A 62 6.51 2.79 2.49
C GLU A 62 6.28 2.55 3.98
N ILE A 63 5.02 2.66 4.43
CA ILE A 63 4.68 2.49 5.83
C ILE A 63 4.80 1.02 6.25
N LEU A 64 4.41 0.07 5.41
CA LEU A 64 4.59 -1.35 5.71
C LEU A 64 6.07 -1.64 5.98
N LYS A 65 6.93 -1.27 5.03
CA LYS A 65 8.38 -1.45 5.16
C LYS A 65 8.93 -0.75 6.41
N ALA A 66 8.48 0.47 6.70
CA ALA A 66 8.93 1.21 7.87
C ALA A 66 8.51 0.57 9.20
N VAL A 67 7.32 -0.02 9.27
CA VAL A 67 6.76 -0.56 10.52
C VAL A 67 7.13 -2.04 10.73
N THR A 68 7.18 -2.84 9.66
CA THR A 68 7.37 -4.29 9.76
C THR A 68 8.67 -4.79 9.13
N GLY A 69 9.32 -3.98 8.28
CA GLY A 69 10.46 -4.41 7.47
C GLY A 69 10.08 -5.27 6.25
N GLU A 70 8.80 -5.59 6.08
CA GLU A 70 8.30 -6.45 5.00
C GLU A 70 8.23 -5.69 3.68
N VAL A 71 8.65 -6.35 2.60
CA VAL A 71 8.61 -5.82 1.23
C VAL A 71 8.10 -6.94 0.32
N PHE A 72 7.16 -6.60 -0.56
CA PHE A 72 6.69 -7.55 -1.57
C PHE A 72 7.76 -7.75 -2.64
N ASP A 73 8.07 -9.01 -2.96
CA ASP A 73 9.05 -9.40 -3.97
C ASP A 73 8.35 -10.23 -5.05
N GLU A 74 8.10 -9.60 -6.20
CA GLU A 74 7.44 -10.21 -7.36
C GLU A 74 8.17 -11.47 -7.88
N ASN A 75 9.47 -11.63 -7.59
CA ASN A 75 10.26 -12.77 -8.07
C ASN A 75 10.25 -13.98 -7.12
N LYS A 76 9.59 -13.90 -5.96
CA LYS A 76 9.53 -14.97 -4.95
C LYS A 76 8.20 -15.72 -4.88
N THR A 77 7.23 -15.36 -5.70
CA THR A 77 6.00 -16.14 -5.90
C THR A 77 6.33 -17.39 -6.74
N CYS A 78 6.71 -18.47 -6.05
CA CYS A 78 6.82 -19.82 -6.61
C CYS A 78 5.44 -20.43 -6.89
#